data_AF-A0AAD6NGF9-F1
#
_entry.id   AF-A0AAD6NGF9-F1
#
_cell.length_a   1.000
_cell.length_b   1.000
_cell.length_c   1.000
_cell.angle_alpha   90.00
_cell.angle_beta   90.00
_cell.angle_gamma   90.00
#
_symmetry.space_group_name_H-M   'P 1'
#
loop_
_entity.id
_entity.type
_entity.pdbx_description
1 polymer ?
#
loop_
_entity_poly.entity_id
_entity_poly.type
_entity_poly.pdbx_seq_one_letter_code
_entity_poly.pdbx_strand_id
1 'polypeptide(L)' 'MCFYELRYHPACGHTAERLVRYCHGARTDPYHKCYGPKQRDREVTIENVKCPQKSCGGPPVSGPEQD' A
#
# COMPACT_ATOMS: atom_id res chain seq x y z
N MET A 1 -17.11 7.00 4.43
CA MET A 1 -16.03 6.59 3.53
C MET A 1 -14.99 5.76 4.25
N CYS A 2 -14.24 4.95 3.51
CA CYS A 2 -13.10 4.20 4.03
C CYS A 2 -11.82 5.04 3.92
N PHE A 3 -10.92 4.85 4.88
CA PHE A 3 -9.64 5.55 4.93
C PHE A 3 -8.51 4.60 4.58
N TYR A 4 -7.64 5.04 3.70
CA TYR A 4 -6.51 4.25 3.21
C TYR A 4 -5.21 4.95 3.54
N GLU A 5 -4.21 4.15 3.90
CA GLU A 5 -2.82 4.53 3.97
C GLU A 5 -2.14 4.18 2.65
N LEU A 6 -1.38 5.12 2.10
CA LEU A 6 -0.55 4.90 0.94
C LEU A 6 0.87 4.52 1.39
N ARG A 7 1.36 3.36 0.94
CA ARG A 7 2.64 2.77 1.34
C ARG A 7 3.57 2.76 0.14
N TYR A 8 4.62 3.57 0.19
CA TYR A 8 5.66 3.55 -0.83
C TYR A 8 6.75 2.53 -0.44
N HIS A 9 7.11 1.66 -1.38
CA HIS A 9 8.16 0.65 -1.22
C HIS A 9 9.39 1.04 -2.03
N PRO A 10 10.38 1.74 -1.44
CA PRO A 10 11.51 2.31 -2.17
C PRO A 10 12.35 1.24 -2.89
N ALA A 11 12.43 0.02 -2.32
CA ALA A 11 13.14 -1.09 -2.93
C ALA A 11 12.66 -1.43 -4.35
N CYS A 12 11.36 -1.30 -4.63
CA CYS A 12 10.79 -1.70 -5.93
C CYS A 12 10.01 -0.57 -6.62
N GLY A 13 9.99 0.64 -6.04
CA GLY A 13 9.25 1.79 -6.54
C GLY A 13 7.72 1.65 -6.50
N HIS A 14 7.18 0.55 -5.98
CA HIS A 14 5.74 0.30 -5.97
C HIS A 14 5.04 1.03 -4.83
N THR A 15 3.80 1.40 -5.09
CA THR A 15 2.90 2.00 -4.10
C THR A 15 1.72 1.07 -3.84
N ALA A 16 1.42 0.83 -2.56
CA ALA A 16 0.31 -0.01 -2.13
C ALA A 16 -0.68 0.75 -1.24
N GLU A 17 -1.97 0.49 -1.41
CA GLU A 17 -3.01 1.02 -0.53
C GLU A 17 -3.34 0.01 0.57
N ARG A 18 -3.35 0.45 1.83
CA ARG A 18 -3.84 -0.35 2.96
C ARG A 18 -5.06 0.32 3.58
N LEU A 19 -6.16 -0.42 3.69
CA LEU A 19 -7.32 0.03 4.46
C LEU A 19 -6.95 0.17 5.96
N VAL A 20 -7.10 1.36 6.52
CA VAL A 20 -6.82 1.63 7.94
C VAL A 20 -8.09 1.88 8.75
N ARG A 21 -9.17 2.35 8.11
CA ARG A 21 -10.46 2.56 8.78
C ARG A 21 -11.60 2.23 7.83
N TYR A 22 -12.50 1.37 8.30
CA TYR A 22 -13.75 1.04 7.62
C TYR A 22 -14.72 2.22 7.69
N CYS A 23 -15.57 2.35 6.66
CA CYS A 23 -16.67 3.31 6.70
C CYS A 23 -17.72 2.92 7.76
N HIS A 24 -18.60 3.85 8.12
CA HIS A 24 -19.63 3.61 9.14
C HIS A 24 -20.49 2.37 8.83
N GLY A 25 -20.88 2.19 7.56
CA GLY A 25 -21.69 1.05 7.12
C GLY A 25 -20.95 -0.29 7.02
N ALA A 26 -19.66 -0.33 7.36
CA ALA A 26 -18.79 -1.47 7.11
C ALA A 26 -18.00 -1.95 8.33
N ARG A 27 -18.25 -1.39 9.53
CA ARG A 27 -17.47 -1.70 10.73
C ARG A 27 -17.49 -3.18 11.11
N THR A 28 -18.52 -3.91 10.69
CA THR A 28 -18.73 -5.33 10.96
C THR A 28 -18.59 -6.23 9.74
N ASP A 29 -18.32 -5.69 8.55
CA ASP A 29 -18.19 -6.46 7.31
C ASP A 29 -16.72 -6.51 6.84
N PRO A 30 -16.01 -7.63 7.08
CA PRO A 30 -14.61 -7.78 6.69
C PRO A 30 -14.42 -7.84 5.16
N TYR A 31 -15.49 -8.11 4.40
CA TYR A 31 -15.47 -8.17 2.94
C TYR A 31 -16.02 -6.91 2.29
N HIS A 32 -16.21 -5.85 3.07
CA HIS A 32 -16.78 -4.61 2.56
C HIS A 32 -15.98 -4.05 1.39
N LYS A 33 -16.60 -4.06 0.21
CA LYS A 33 -16.09 -3.37 -0.96
C LYS A 33 -16.55 -1.91 -0.88
N CYS A 34 -15.64 -1.03 -0.51
CA CYS A 34 -15.93 0.40 -0.46
C CYS A 34 -16.01 0.97 -1.89
N TYR A 35 -17.23 1.16 -2.38
CA TYR A 35 -17.48 1.77 -3.70
C TYR A 35 -17.52 3.30 -3.67
N GLY A 36 -17.52 3.92 -2.49
CA GLY A 36 -17.48 5.37 -2.33
C GLY A 36 -16.07 5.97 -2.47
N PRO A 37 -15.94 7.31 -2.45
CA PRO A 37 -14.65 8.00 -2.55
C PRO A 37 -13.67 7.50 -1.49
N LYS A 38 -12.43 7.20 -1.94
CA LYS A 38 -11.34 6.80 -1.05
C LYS A 38 -10.73 8.05 -0.42
N GLN A 39 -10.62 8.08 0.91
CA GLN A 39 -9.90 9.14 1.59
C GLN A 39 -8.50 8.64 1.95
N ARG A 40 -7.46 9.38 1.55
CA ARG A 40 -6.08 9.11 2.00
C ARG A 40 -5.90 9.71 3.39
N ASP A 41 -5.56 8.87 4.35
CA ASP A 41 -5.32 9.28 5.74
C ASP A 41 -3.89 9.76 5.92
N ARG A 42 -2.93 9.01 5.35
CA ARG A 42 -1.51 9.34 5.36
C ARG A 42 -0.76 8.60 4.24
N GLU A 43 0.43 9.11 3.95
CA GLU A 43 1.42 8.48 3.09
C GLU A 43 2.65 8.15 3.93
N VAL A 44 3.18 6.94 3.74
CA VAL A 44 4.35 6.44 4.48
C VAL A 44 5.30 5.71 3.54
N THR A 45 6.59 5.92 3.74
CA THR A 45 7.64 5.10 3.13
C THR A 45 7.88 3.89 4.03
N ILE A 46 7.80 2.68 3.48
CA ILE A 46 7.96 1.44 4.23
C ILE A 46 9.13 0.65 3.69
N GLU A 47 10.15 0.55 4.53
CA GLU A 47 11.34 -0.27 4.30
C GLU A 47 11.13 -1.66 4.92
N ASN A 48 11.83 -2.67 4.38
CA ASN A 48 11.84 -4.03 4.94
C ASN A 48 10.49 -4.76 5.00
N VAL A 49 9.44 -4.24 4.35
CA VAL A 49 8.14 -4.93 4.21
C VAL A 49 7.97 -5.38 2.76
N LYS A 50 7.55 -6.63 2.59
CA LYS A 50 7.25 -7.19 1.26
C LYS A 50 6.19 -6.34 0.56
N CYS A 51 6.48 -5.97 -0.68
CA CYS A 51 5.49 -5.33 -1.54
C CYS A 51 4.34 -6.30 -1.80
N PRO A 52 3.07 -5.89 -1.65
CA PRO A 52 1.92 -6.76 -1.86
C PRO A 52 1.59 -6.98 -3.35
N GLN A 53 2.25 -6.30 -4.29
CA GLN A 53 2.01 -6.53 -5.71
C GLN A 53 2.50 -7.92 -6.11
N LYS A 54 1.61 -8.73 -6.70
CA LYS A 54 1.92 -10.09 -7.16
C LYS A 54 3.01 -10.15 -8.24
N SER A 55 3.11 -9.10 -9.06
CA SER A 55 4.14 -8.94 -10.08
C SER A 55 5.40 -8.24 -9.57
N CYS A 56 5.49 -7.96 -8.26
CA CYS A 56 6.69 -7.36 -7.70
C CYS A 56 7.80 -8.41 -7.66
N GLY A 57 8.72 -8.37 -8.63
CA GLY A 57 9.89 -9.24 -8.73
C GLY A 57 10.99 -8.99 -7.69
N GLY A 58 10.68 -8.29 -6.60
CA GLY A 58 11.67 -7.73 -5.68
C GLY A 58 12.33 -6.48 -6.24
N PRO A 59 13.23 -5.81 -5.48
CA PRO A 59 14.04 -4.75 -6.05
C PRO A 59 14.74 -5.25 -7.32
N PRO A 60 14.87 -4.45 -8.40
CA PRO A 60 16.07 -4.59 -9.20
C PRO A 60 17.23 -4.41 -8.21
N VAL A 61 18.05 -5.44 -8.03
CA VAL A 61 19.31 -5.28 -7.33
C VAL A 61 20.15 -4.33 -8.17
N SER A 62 19.95 -3.03 -8.01
CA SER A 62 20.97 -2.04 -8.33
C SER A 62 22.07 -2.27 -7.30
N GLY A 63 22.88 -3.30 -7.57
CA GLY A 63 24.22 -3.38 -7.01
C GLY A 63 24.94 -2.07 -7.33
N PRO A 64 25.89 -1.65 -6.49
CA PRO A 64 26.68 -0.47 -6.79
C PRO A 64 27.28 -0.63 -8.19
N GLU A 65 26.95 0.29 -9.10
CA GLU A 65 27.76 0.51 -10.29
C GLU A 65 29.19 0.80 -9.79
N GLN A 66 30.07 -0.17 -9.97
CA GLN A 66 31.51 0.03 -9.95
C GLN A 66 31.92 0.31 -11.40
N ASP A 67 32.16 1.58 -11.72
CA ASP A 67 33.34 2.07 -12.47
C ASP A 67 33.49 3.58 -12.23
#